data_AF-A0A3C1KBG9-F1
#
_entry.id   AF-A0A3C1KBG9-F1
#
_cell.length_a   1.000
_cell.length_b   1.000
_cell.length_c   1.000
_cell.angle_alpha   90.00
_cell.angle_beta   90.00
_cell.angle_gamma   90.00
#
_symmetry.space_group_name_H-M   'P 1'
#
loop_
_entity.id
_entity.type
_entity.pdbx_description
1 polymer ?
#
loop_
_entity_poly.entity_id
_entity_poly.type
_entity_poly.pdbx_seq_one_letter_code
_entity_poly.pdbx_strand_id
1 'polypeptide(L)' 'MKKLINDPANVLADALHGVAAAHPELDVDFENRVVFGTAPRAGRVTLVSGGG' A
#
# COMPACT_ATOMS: atom_id res chain seq x y z
N MET A 1 24.00 -12.37 -0.68
CA MET A 1 22.74 -11.61 -0.75
C MET A 1 22.91 -10.42 -1.69
N LYS A 2 21.96 -10.14 -2.59
CA LYS A 2 21.97 -8.99 -3.54
C LYS A 2 20.67 -8.17 -3.46
N LYS A 3 20.00 -8.16 -2.31
CA LYS A 3 18.71 -7.48 -2.10
C LYS A 3 18.91 -6.33 -1.13
N LEU A 4 18.34 -5.17 -1.44
CA LEU A 4 18.29 -4.01 -0.55
C LEU A 4 17.04 -4.15 0.32
N ILE A 5 17.17 -4.88 1.42
CA ILE A 5 16.12 -5.09 2.41
C ILE A 5 16.75 -5.09 3.79
N ASN A 6 15.95 -4.74 4.80
CA ASN A 6 16.31 -4.88 6.21
C ASN A 6 16.02 -6.33 6.66
N ASP A 7 15.21 -6.48 7.70
CA ASP A 7 14.70 -7.79 8.13
C ASP A 7 13.75 -8.36 7.04
N PRO A 8 13.99 -9.58 6.54
CA PRO A 8 13.08 -10.27 5.62
C PRO A 8 11.62 -10.33 6.10
N ALA A 9 11.37 -10.40 7.42
CA ALA A 9 10.04 -10.39 7.99
C ALA A 9 9.29 -9.06 7.79
N ASN A 10 10.03 -7.96 7.58
CA ASN A 10 9.49 -6.61 7.51
C ASN A 10 9.45 -6.02 6.11
N VAL A 11 9.90 -6.76 5.08
CA VAL A 11 10.00 -6.23 3.69
C VAL A 11 8.69 -5.58 3.23
N LEU A 12 7.55 -6.22 3.50
CA LEU A 12 6.25 -5.68 3.10
C LEU A 12 5.88 -4.43 3.90
N ALA A 13 6.09 -4.43 5.21
CA ALA A 13 5.79 -3.29 6.06
C ALA A 13 6.64 -2.07 5.68
N ASP A 14 7.95 -2.27 5.47
CA ASP A 14 8.87 -1.23 5.04
C ASP A 14 8.48 -0.66 3.66
N ALA A 15 8.11 -1.54 2.72
CA ALA A 15 7.67 -1.12 1.39
C ALA A 15 6.38 -0.28 1.45
N LEU A 16 5.38 -0.69 2.25
CA LEU A 16 4.13 0.06 2.39
C LEU A 16 4.36 1.45 3.00
N HIS A 17 5.23 1.57 4.02
CA HIS A 17 5.61 2.89 4.55
C HIS A 17 6.29 3.77 3.49
N GLY A 18 7.12 3.17 2.64
CA GLY A 18 7.73 3.84 1.49
C GLY A 18 6.69 4.36 0.49
N VAL A 19 5.67 3.57 0.16
CA VAL A 19 4.56 3.99 -0.74
C VAL A 19 3.82 5.18 -0.15
N ALA A 20 3.42 5.12 1.13
CA ALA A 20 2.73 6.22 1.80
C ALA A 20 3.57 7.51 1.83
N ALA A 21 4.88 7.40 2.06
CA ALA A 21 5.79 8.54 2.08
C ALA A 21 6.02 9.15 0.68
N ALA A 22 6.01 8.33 -0.37
CA ALA A 22 6.26 8.76 -1.74
C ALA A 22 5.01 9.32 -2.44
N HIS A 23 3.81 8.91 -2.02
CA HIS A 23 2.54 9.23 -2.68
C HIS A 23 1.52 9.81 -1.69
N PRO A 24 1.57 11.13 -1.41
CA PRO A 24 0.64 11.79 -0.47
C PRO A 24 -0.83 11.74 -0.90
N GLU A 25 -1.11 11.45 -2.16
CA GLU A 25 -2.46 11.24 -2.70
C GLU A 25 -3.05 9.87 -2.35
N LEU A 26 -2.26 8.96 -1.78
CA LEU A 26 -2.68 7.62 -1.37
C LEU A 26 -2.75 7.52 0.15
N ASP A 27 -3.82 6.93 0.63
CA ASP A 27 -3.94 6.42 1.99
C ASP A 27 -3.51 4.95 2.03
N VAL A 28 -2.79 4.58 3.10
CA VAL A 28 -2.33 3.21 3.32
C VAL A 28 -2.82 2.73 4.68
N ASP A 29 -3.62 1.68 4.66
CA ASP A 29 -3.95 0.90 5.85
C ASP A 29 -2.84 -0.13 6.08
N PHE A 30 -1.97 0.13 7.05
CA PHE A 30 -0.83 -0.73 7.36
C PHE A 30 -1.21 -2.04 8.06
N GLU A 31 -2.36 -2.07 8.75
CA GLU A 31 -2.83 -3.26 9.45
C GLU A 31 -3.39 -4.26 8.44
N ASN A 32 -4.30 -3.79 7.58
CA ASN A 32 -4.97 -4.62 6.57
C ASN A 32 -4.21 -4.70 5.25
N ARG A 33 -3.14 -3.91 5.10
CA ARG A 33 -2.25 -3.86 3.92
C ARG A 33 -3.00 -3.47 2.65
N VAL A 34 -3.82 -2.42 2.77
CA VAL A 34 -4.65 -1.90 1.67
C VAL A 34 -4.17 -0.51 1.30
N VAL A 35 -3.99 -0.26 0.00
CA VAL A 35 -3.66 1.06 -0.54
C VAL A 35 -4.85 1.56 -1.35
N PHE A 36 -5.27 2.79 -1.10
CA PHE A 36 -6.39 3.42 -1.79
C PHE A 36 -6.16 4.93 -1.90
N GLY A 37 -6.64 5.57 -2.96
CA GLY A 37 -6.37 7.01 -3.20
C GLY A 37 -7.55 7.80 -3.76
N THR A 38 -8.73 7.18 -3.81
CA THR A 38 -9.93 7.85 -4.34
C THR A 38 -11.05 7.66 -3.35
N ALA A 39 -11.60 8.79 -2.88
CA ALA A 39 -12.78 8.76 -2.04
C ALA A 39 -13.95 8.05 -2.76
N PRO A 40 -14.73 7.22 -2.04
CA PRO A 40 -15.91 6.58 -2.61
C PRO A 40 -16.82 7.61 -3.26
N ARG A 41 -17.20 7.36 -4.53
CA ARG A 41 -18.08 8.26 -5.27
C ARG A 41 -19.47 7.65 -5.37
N ALA A 42 -20.47 8.36 -4.84
CA ALA A 42 -21.86 7.92 -4.87
C ALA A 42 -22.31 7.59 -6.30
N GLY A 43 -23.03 6.47 -6.44
CA GLY A 43 -23.55 5.99 -7.72
C GLY A 43 -22.50 5.38 -8.66
N ARG A 44 -21.27 5.13 -8.18
CA ARG A 44 -20.23 4.42 -8.96
C ARG A 44 -19.79 3.15 -8.27
N VAL A 45 -19.41 2.16 -9.07
CA VAL A 45 -18.81 0.91 -8.59
C VAL A 45 -17.30 1.12 -8.44
N THR A 46 -16.78 0.79 -7.26
CA THR A 46 -15.33 0.86 -6.98
C THR A 46 -14.61 -0.31 -7.65
N LEU A 47 -13.44 -0.04 -8.22
CA LEU A 47 -12.54 -1.06 -8.73
C LEU A 47 -11.54 -1.46 -7.63
N VAL A 48 -11.40 -2.77 -7.43
CA VAL A 48 -10.46 -3.34 -6.45
C VAL A 48 -9.60 -4.36 -7.17
N SER A 49 -8.31 -4.39 -6.82
CA SER A 49 -7.33 -5.37 -7.30
C SER A 49 -6.39 -5.74 -6.16
N GLY A 50 -5.64 -6.83 -6.31
CA GLY A 50 -4.67 -7.28 -5.32
C GLY A 50 -4.01 -8.62 -5.66
N GLY A 51 -3.04 -9.00 -4.85
CA GLY A 51 -2.23 -10.22 -4.99
C GLY A 51 -1.05 -10.22 -4.01
N GLY A 52 -0.24 -11.28 -4.06
CA GLY A 52 0.99 -11.44 -3.28
C GLY A 52 2.25 -11.40 -4.14
#